data_AF-A0A5B6ZCK8-F1
#
_entry.id   AF-A0A5B6ZCK8-F1
#
_cell.length_a   1.000
_cell.length_b   1.000
_cell.length_c   1.000
_cell.angle_alpha   90.00
_cell.angle_beta   90.00
_cell.angle_gamma   90.00
#
_symmetry.space_group_name_H-M   'P 1'
#
loop_
_entity.id
_entity.type
_entity.pdbx_description
1 polymer ?
#
loop_
_entity_poly.entity_id
_entity_poly.type
_entity_poly.pdbx_seq_one_letter_code
_entity_poly.pdbx_strand_id
1 'polypeptide(L)'
;LREREKEREREEVRKSKPMEVEGSSKKMIATQAEMVEAKVPLAYRDQCAHLLIPLNKCRQAEFYLPWKCENERHTYEKCEYELVMERMLQMQKIREQQEKLKQPHKQGIPLIPKTANA
;
A
#
# COMPACT_ATOMS: atom_id res chain seq x y z
N LEU A 1 -20.23 -23.61 24.26
CA LEU A 1 -20.66 -23.69 22.84
C LEU A 1 -20.92 -22.29 22.27
N ARG A 2 -21.80 -21.49 22.87
CA ARG A 2 -22.04 -20.08 22.47
C ARG A 2 -20.82 -19.18 22.44
N GLU A 3 -19.91 -19.29 23.41
CA GLU A 3 -18.66 -18.51 23.41
C GLU A 3 -17.70 -18.95 22.29
N ARG A 4 -17.63 -20.25 21.98
CA ARG A 4 -16.87 -20.77 20.81
C ARG A 4 -17.50 -20.33 19.48
N GLU A 5 -18.82 -20.17 19.42
CA GLU A 5 -19.52 -19.62 18.24
C GLU A 5 -19.22 -18.15 18.06
N LYS A 6 -19.27 -17.34 19.13
CA LYS A 6 -18.89 -15.93 19.11
C LYS A 6 -17.41 -15.71 18.74
N GLU A 7 -16.52 -16.58 19.20
CA GLU A 7 -15.09 -16.51 18.81
C GLU A 7 -14.90 -16.78 17.32
N ARG A 8 -15.56 -17.81 16.78
CA ARG A 8 -15.57 -18.09 15.33
C ARG A 8 -16.14 -16.93 14.53
N GLU A 9 -17.24 -16.35 14.99
CA GLU A 9 -17.89 -15.20 14.35
C GLU A 9 -16.98 -13.95 14.37
N ARG A 10 -16.30 -13.67 15.49
CA ARG A 10 -15.31 -12.57 15.58
C ARG A 10 -14.09 -12.81 14.69
N GLU A 11 -13.62 -14.05 14.59
CA GLU A 11 -12.52 -14.43 13.73
C GLU A 11 -12.91 -14.27 12.25
N GLU A 12 -14.12 -14.65 11.89
CA GLU A 12 -14.67 -14.52 10.53
C GLU A 12 -14.88 -13.05 10.13
N VAL A 13 -15.35 -12.21 11.06
CA VAL A 13 -15.41 -10.75 10.89
C VAL A 13 -14.01 -10.15 10.73
N ARG A 14 -13.02 -10.60 11.53
CA ARG A 14 -11.63 -10.14 11.41
C ARG A 14 -11.01 -10.53 10.06
N LYS A 15 -11.35 -11.69 9.54
CA LYS A 15 -10.85 -12.23 8.27
C LYS A 15 -11.49 -11.57 7.04
N SER A 16 -12.73 -11.11 7.17
CA SER A 16 -13.50 -10.44 6.12
C SER A 16 -13.32 -8.92 6.09
N LYS A 17 -12.74 -8.30 7.13
CA LYS A 17 -12.50 -6.86 7.15
C LYS A 17 -11.36 -6.48 6.18
N PRO A 18 -11.58 -5.54 5.24
CA PRO A 18 -10.53 -5.03 4.36
C PRO A 18 -9.37 -4.44 5.15
N MET A 19 -8.13 -4.76 4.78
CA MET A 19 -6.95 -4.10 5.32
C MET A 19 -6.78 -2.74 4.64
N GLU A 20 -7.16 -1.66 5.32
CA GLU A 20 -6.92 -0.30 4.81
C GLU A 20 -5.47 0.11 5.08
N VAL A 21 -4.71 0.40 4.02
CA VAL A 21 -3.32 0.88 4.12
C VAL A 21 -3.33 2.40 4.11
N GLU A 22 -2.81 3.02 5.18
CA GLU A 22 -2.77 4.46 5.33
C GLU A 22 -2.00 5.12 4.18
N GLY A 23 -2.65 6.04 3.47
CA GLY A 23 -2.05 6.84 2.40
C GLY A 23 -2.29 6.35 0.96
N SER A 24 -2.78 5.13 0.72
CA SER A 24 -3.17 4.71 -0.64
C SER A 24 -4.64 5.00 -0.91
N SER A 25 -4.94 5.43 -2.14
CA SER A 25 -6.33 5.64 -2.59
C SER A 25 -7.09 4.32 -2.80
N LYS A 26 -6.35 3.23 -3.01
CA LYS A 26 -6.92 1.93 -3.37
C LYS A 26 -7.24 1.10 -2.14
N LYS A 27 -8.42 0.49 -2.16
CA LYS A 27 -8.87 -0.44 -1.12
C LYS A 27 -8.24 -1.81 -1.33
N MET A 28 -7.85 -2.47 -0.25
CA MET A 28 -7.43 -3.87 -0.31
C MET A 28 -8.67 -4.77 -0.42
N ILE A 29 -8.97 -5.23 -1.63
CA ILE A 29 -10.17 -6.05 -1.89
C ILE A 29 -9.92 -7.53 -1.61
N ALA A 30 -8.76 -8.06 -2.03
CA ALA A 30 -8.42 -9.46 -1.77
C ALA A 30 -8.06 -9.68 -0.30
N THR A 31 -8.66 -10.69 0.32
CA THR A 31 -8.35 -11.08 1.68
C THR A 31 -7.00 -11.80 1.75
N GLN A 32 -6.38 -11.81 2.92
CA GLN A 32 -5.11 -12.50 3.12
C GLN A 32 -5.21 -14.01 2.85
N ALA A 33 -6.35 -14.62 3.19
CA ALA A 33 -6.59 -16.04 2.98
C ALA A 33 -6.67 -16.39 1.49
N GLU A 34 -7.40 -15.59 0.71
CA GLU A 34 -7.51 -15.77 -0.75
C GLU A 34 -6.15 -15.65 -1.45
N MET A 35 -5.31 -14.69 -1.03
CA MET A 35 -3.95 -14.53 -1.59
C MET A 35 -3.04 -15.72 -1.27
N VAL A 36 -3.21 -16.34 -0.09
CA VAL A 36 -2.46 -17.56 0.29
C VAL A 36 -2.94 -18.76 -0.51
N GLU A 37 -4.26 -18.93 -0.64
CA GLU A 37 -4.86 -20.01 -1.43
C GLU A 37 -4.44 -19.93 -2.91
N ALA A 38 -4.45 -18.73 -3.49
CA ALA A 38 -4.00 -18.46 -4.84
C ALA A 38 -2.46 -18.47 -5.00
N LYS A 39 -1.70 -18.76 -3.93
CA LYS A 39 -0.24 -18.82 -3.90
C LYS A 39 0.43 -17.56 -4.46
N VAL A 40 -0.13 -16.38 -4.16
CA VAL A 40 0.42 -15.10 -4.58
C VAL A 40 1.74 -14.84 -3.83
N PRO A 41 2.87 -14.60 -4.53
CA PRO A 41 4.15 -14.28 -3.89
C PRO A 41 4.07 -12.99 -3.08
N LEU A 42 4.85 -12.88 -2.00
CA LEU A 42 4.79 -11.74 -1.07
C LEU A 42 4.96 -10.37 -1.75
N ALA A 43 5.80 -10.29 -2.78
CA ALA A 43 6.04 -9.06 -3.53
C ALA A 43 4.81 -8.53 -4.28
N TYR A 44 3.83 -9.40 -4.59
CA TYR A 44 2.63 -9.07 -5.34
C TYR A 44 1.35 -9.12 -4.48
N ARG A 45 1.50 -9.02 -3.15
CA ARG A 45 0.37 -8.93 -2.21
C ARG A 45 0.04 -7.48 -1.89
N ASP A 46 -0.13 -6.69 -2.94
CA ASP A 46 -0.45 -5.27 -2.90
C ASP A 46 -1.96 -5.06 -3.11
N GLN A 47 -2.40 -3.80 -3.14
CA GLN A 47 -3.82 -3.46 -3.33
C GLN A 47 -4.37 -3.98 -4.68
N CYS A 48 -3.53 -4.23 -5.69
CA CYS A 48 -3.94 -4.76 -6.99
C CYS A 48 -4.01 -6.30 -7.06
N ALA A 49 -3.69 -7.03 -5.99
CA ALA A 49 -3.67 -8.50 -5.98
C ALA A 49 -5.01 -9.15 -6.39
N HIS A 50 -6.14 -8.49 -6.15
CA HIS A 50 -7.47 -8.95 -6.56
C HIS A 50 -7.63 -9.07 -8.10
N LEU A 51 -6.84 -8.34 -8.88
CA LEU A 51 -6.78 -8.42 -10.35
C LEU A 51 -5.76 -9.46 -10.81
N LEU A 52 -4.70 -9.68 -10.03
CA LEU A 52 -3.66 -10.65 -10.36
C LEU A 52 -4.15 -12.10 -10.24
N ILE A 53 -5.01 -12.40 -9.27
CA ILE A 53 -5.62 -13.72 -9.09
C ILE A 53 -6.38 -14.18 -10.35
N PRO A 54 -7.35 -13.43 -10.90
CA PRO A 54 -8.05 -13.84 -12.13
C PRO A 54 -7.13 -13.85 -13.36
N LEU A 55 -6.16 -12.93 -13.45
CA LEU A 55 -5.15 -12.95 -14.53
C LEU A 55 -4.33 -14.25 -14.52
N ASN A 56 -3.88 -14.71 -13.36
CA ASN A 56 -3.13 -15.95 -13.24
C ASN A 56 -3.99 -17.19 -13.53
N LYS A 57 -5.28 -17.17 -13.17
CA LYS A 57 -6.23 -18.23 -13.57
C LYS A 57 -6.37 -18.29 -15.10
N CYS A 58 -6.55 -17.15 -15.76
CA CYS A 58 -6.63 -17.07 -17.22
C CYS A 58 -5.33 -17.57 -17.88
N ARG A 59 -4.17 -17.13 -17.39
CA ARG A 59 -2.86 -17.57 -17.89
C ARG A 59 -2.65 -19.08 -17.78
N GLN A 60 -3.05 -19.69 -16.67
CA GLN A 60 -2.95 -21.14 -16.50
C GLN A 60 -3.90 -21.89 -17.44
N ALA A 61 -5.14 -21.42 -17.59
CA ALA A 61 -6.13 -22.03 -18.48
C ALA A 61 -5.72 -21.97 -19.96
N GLU A 62 -5.14 -20.85 -20.39
CA GLU A 62 -4.73 -20.60 -21.77
C GLU A 62 -3.24 -20.92 -22.02
N PHE A 63 -2.57 -21.65 -21.12
CA PHE A 63 -1.15 -22.02 -21.24
C PHE A 63 -0.20 -20.85 -21.53
N TYR A 64 -0.48 -19.68 -20.96
CA TYR A 64 0.35 -18.46 -21.05
C TYR A 64 0.53 -17.93 -22.48
N LEU A 65 -0.45 -18.14 -23.36
CA LEU A 65 -0.42 -17.59 -24.72
C LEU A 65 -0.38 -16.03 -24.70
N PRO A 66 0.54 -15.38 -25.44
CA PRO A 66 0.75 -13.93 -25.35
C PRO A 66 -0.45 -13.03 -25.72
N TRP A 67 -1.30 -13.52 -26.63
CA TRP A 67 -2.48 -12.83 -27.17
C TRP A 67 -3.78 -13.14 -26.41
N LYS A 68 -3.69 -13.92 -25.32
CA LYS A 68 -4.81 -14.22 -24.42
C LYS A 68 -4.68 -13.41 -23.14
N CYS A 69 -5.83 -13.20 -22.46
CA CYS A 69 -5.90 -12.50 -21.18
C CYS A 69 -5.43 -11.02 -21.21
N GLU A 70 -5.50 -10.36 -22.37
CA GLU A 70 -4.97 -8.99 -22.54
C GLU A 70 -5.74 -7.96 -21.71
N ASN A 71 -7.06 -8.11 -21.59
CA ASN A 71 -7.90 -7.21 -20.83
C ASN A 71 -7.56 -7.28 -19.33
N GLU A 72 -7.44 -8.49 -18.80
CA GLU A 72 -7.05 -8.76 -17.41
C GLU A 72 -5.64 -8.26 -17.14
N ARG A 73 -4.71 -8.49 -18.09
CA ARG A 73 -3.33 -8.00 -18.01
C ARG A 73 -3.30 -6.47 -17.94
N HIS A 74 -3.96 -5.79 -18.88
CA HIS A 74 -3.95 -4.34 -18.95
C HIS A 74 -4.63 -3.69 -17.74
N THR A 75 -5.71 -4.31 -17.23
CA THR A 75 -6.40 -3.84 -16.02
C THR A 75 -5.48 -3.94 -14.79
N TYR A 76 -4.75 -5.05 -14.64
CA TYR A 76 -3.76 -5.21 -13.57
C TYR A 76 -2.61 -4.20 -13.69
N GLU A 77 -2.03 -4.06 -14.89
CA GLU A 77 -0.93 -3.12 -15.16
C GLU A 77 -1.31 -1.66 -14.91
N LYS A 78 -2.52 -1.26 -15.32
CA LYS A 78 -3.06 0.07 -15.01
C LYS A 78 -3.17 0.27 -13.50
N CYS A 79 -3.61 -0.75 -12.78
CA CYS A 79 -3.73 -0.68 -11.33
C CYS A 79 -2.36 -0.45 -10.67
N GLU A 80 -1.35 -1.22 -11.06
CA GLU A 80 0.04 -1.10 -10.59
C GLU A 80 0.63 0.28 -10.93
N TYR A 81 0.39 0.76 -12.15
CA TYR A 81 0.86 2.07 -12.59
C TYR A 81 0.35 3.19 -11.68
N GLU A 82 -0.95 3.21 -11.41
CA GLU A 82 -1.56 4.20 -10.51
C GLU A 82 -0.98 4.12 -9.08
N LEU A 83 -0.73 2.91 -8.56
CA LEU A 83 -0.09 2.75 -7.23
C LEU A 83 1.34 3.28 -7.20
N VAL A 84 2.13 3.05 -8.25
CA VAL A 84 3.47 3.60 -8.37
C VAL A 84 3.43 5.12 -8.40
N MET A 85 2.50 5.71 -9.16
CA MET A 85 2.33 7.16 -9.22
C MET A 85 1.93 7.75 -7.87
N GLU A 86 1.00 7.13 -7.13
CA GLU A 86 0.66 7.52 -5.76
C GLU A 86 1.89 7.50 -4.85
N ARG A 87 2.69 6.42 -4.92
CA ARG A 87 3.92 6.27 -4.12
C ARG A 87 4.97 7.33 -4.47
N MET A 88 5.11 7.67 -5.75
CA MET A 88 6.03 8.73 -6.19
C MET A 88 5.62 10.09 -5.61
N LEU A 89 4.32 10.42 -5.64
CA LEU A 89 3.80 11.66 -5.05
C LEU A 89 3.98 11.69 -3.53
N GLN A 90 3.76 10.57 -2.83
CA GLN A 90 4.05 10.47 -1.40
C GLN A 90 5.54 10.70 -1.10
N MET A 91 6.43 10.09 -1.88
CA MET A 91 7.87 10.25 -1.74
C MET A 91 8.32 11.70 -1.98
N GLN A 92 7.73 12.40 -2.96
CA GLN A 92 7.98 13.83 -3.19
C GLN A 92 7.56 14.66 -1.96
N LYS A 93 6.34 14.44 -1.44
CA LYS A 93 5.86 15.13 -0.22
C LYS A 93 6.76 14.89 0.99
N ILE A 94 7.22 13.65 1.20
CA ILE A 94 8.16 13.31 2.28
C ILE A 94 9.49 14.06 2.11
N ARG A 95 10.03 14.11 0.89
CA ARG A 95 11.29 14.83 0.60
C ARG A 95 11.15 16.33 0.86
N GLU A 96 10.09 16.97 0.38
CA GLU A 96 9.83 18.39 0.64
C GLU A 96 9.66 18.70 2.13
N GLN A 97 8.96 17.84 2.89
CA GLN A 97 8.83 17.99 4.33
C GLN A 97 10.19 17.84 5.04
N GLN A 98 11.00 16.87 4.63
CA GLN A 98 12.35 16.70 5.16
C GLN A 98 13.24 17.92 4.87
N GLU A 99 13.13 18.51 3.68
CA GLU A 99 13.86 19.74 3.34
C GLU A 99 13.43 20.93 4.21
N LYS A 100 12.12 21.09 4.44
CA LYS A 100 11.57 22.12 5.34
C LYS A 100 12.05 21.93 6.79
N LEU A 101 12.13 20.69 7.26
CA LEU A 101 12.63 20.36 8.60
C LEU A 101 14.14 20.55 8.75
N LYS A 102 14.91 20.32 7.67
CA LYS A 102 16.37 20.49 7.64
C LYS A 102 16.80 21.96 7.56
N GLN A 103 15.89 22.89 7.21
CA GLN A 103 16.16 24.31 7.31
C GLN A 103 16.45 24.63 8.78
N PRO A 104 17.69 25.00 9.16
CA PRO A 104 17.96 25.38 10.52
C PRO A 104 17.10 26.61 10.82
N HIS A 105 16.33 26.55 11.90
CA HIS A 105 15.80 27.75 12.52
C HIS A 105 17.02 28.66 12.77
N LYS A 106 17.26 29.64 11.89
CA LYS A 106 18.25 30.70 12.10
C LYS A 106 17.71 31.64 13.18
N GLN A 107 17.37 31.11 14.35
CA GLN A 107 17.45 31.90 15.57
C GLN A 107 18.94 31.99 15.85
N GLY A 108 19.55 33.06 15.37
CA GLY A 108 20.86 33.44 15.85
C GLY A 108 20.79 33.47 17.37
N ILE A 109 21.53 32.59 18.02
CA ILE A 109 21.84 32.77 19.44
C ILE A 109 22.47 34.16 19.52
N PRO A 110 21.91 35.13 20.27
CA PRO A 110 22.55 36.41 20.47
C PRO A 110 23.81 36.15 21.29
N LEU A 111 24.93 35.89 20.62
CA LEU A 111 26.23 35.91 21.24
C LEU A 111 26.51 37.38 21.56
N ILE A 112 26.29 37.74 22.83
CA ILE A 112 26.79 38.89 23.61
C ILE A 112 25.66 39.33 24.55
N PRO A 113 25.72 39.02 25.86
CA PRO A 113 25.00 39.80 26.86
C PRO A 113 25.56 41.22 26.83
N LYS A 114 24.69 42.23 26.71
CA LYS A 114 25.08 43.63 26.85
C LYS A 114 25.60 43.85 28.28
N THR A 115 26.90 43.73 28.52
CA THR A 115 27.50 44.09 29.81
C THR A 115 28.32 45.37 29.68
N ALA A 116 27.85 46.36 30.45
CA ALA A 116 28.51 47.57 30.94
C ALA A 116 28.78 48.74 29.96
N ASN A 117 27.96 49.79 30.11
CA ASN A 117 28.40 51.17 29.95
C ASN A 117 29.47 51.46 31.01
N ALA A 118 30.63 51.95 30.58
CA ALA A 118 31.64 52.62 31.39
C ALA A 118 31.97 53.96 30.71
#